data_AF-A0A0V7YWC3-F1
#
_entry.id   AF-A0A0V7YWC3-F1
#
_cell.length_a   1.000
_cell.length_b   1.000
_cell.length_c   1.000
_cell.angle_alpha   90.00
_cell.angle_beta   90.00
_cell.angle_gamma   90.00
#
_symmetry.space_group_name_H-M   'P 1'
#
loop_
_entity.id
_entity.type
_entity.pdbx_description
1 polymer ?
#
loop_
_entity_poly.entity_id
_entity_poly.type
_entity_poly.pdbx_seq_one_letter_code
_entity_poly.pdbx_strand_id
1 'polypeptide(L)'
;MTDILRDEASNESRAVRLGLDGSPEAPVIRLVHPAPPQIAAEAILARAEALTAEDTRVLRIGVEAGPHTAARLLALGAARQIGTGVEILPGLLWQCAARWLPDSRPPFPELVTVTDGRRHPLRPGTLAGTVYTRDIPWLGRRLSFRTMTETGDVALFSAWMNDPRVAEVWQERGTLTEHQAYIARLQADPASLPLLGCLDDAPFGYFELYWARESRVGPLYEAGPYDRGWHVAIGDAAIRGRPYLSAWLPSLMHYLFLDEPRTQRIVGEPRADHAQQIRNLHGSGFATIATIDFPHKRAALVSLSREHFVRDRLWVPGAAVADAAPRPPAVPAA
;
A
#
# COMPACT_ATOMS: atom_id res chain seq x y z
N MET A 1 -7.06 20.24 -10.17
CA MET A 1 -6.62 20.22 -11.58
C MET A 1 -6.01 18.87 -11.96
N THR A 2 -5.34 18.17 -11.03
CA THR A 2 -4.75 16.83 -11.23
C THR A 2 -5.77 15.69 -11.34
N ASP A 3 -6.87 15.71 -10.58
CA ASP A 3 -7.91 14.66 -10.66
C ASP A 3 -8.64 14.64 -12.01
N ILE A 4 -8.98 15.82 -12.56
CA ILE A 4 -9.66 15.94 -13.86
C ILE A 4 -8.78 15.36 -14.98
N LEU A 5 -7.47 15.64 -14.96
CA LEU A 5 -6.52 15.12 -15.96
C LEU A 5 -6.31 13.60 -15.83
N ARG A 6 -6.43 13.04 -14.62
CA ARG A 6 -6.31 11.60 -14.39
C ARG A 6 -7.58 10.85 -14.82
N ASP A 7 -8.76 11.44 -14.60
CA ASP A 7 -10.02 10.90 -15.10
C ASP A 7 -10.12 10.99 -16.63
N GLU A 8 -9.65 12.07 -17.25
CA GLU A 8 -9.55 12.19 -18.71
C GLU A 8 -8.56 11.17 -19.29
N ALA A 9 -7.36 11.03 -18.72
CA ALA A 9 -6.39 10.01 -19.15
C ALA A 9 -6.88 8.57 -18.90
N SER A 10 -7.67 8.35 -17.83
CA SER A 10 -8.34 7.07 -17.57
C SER A 10 -9.42 6.78 -18.61
N ASN A 11 -10.14 7.79 -19.06
CA ASN A 11 -11.16 7.66 -20.10
C ASN A 11 -10.54 7.40 -21.49
N GLU A 12 -9.44 8.08 -21.83
CA GLU A 12 -8.71 7.86 -23.09
C GLU A 12 -8.04 6.47 -23.15
N SER A 13 -7.45 6.02 -22.05
CA SER A 13 -6.85 4.67 -21.98
C SER A 13 -7.91 3.56 -22.07
N ARG A 14 -9.12 3.77 -21.54
CA ARG A 14 -10.25 2.84 -21.71
C ARG A 14 -10.71 2.72 -23.18
N ALA A 15 -10.47 3.74 -24.01
CA ALA A 15 -10.78 3.69 -25.44
C ALA A 15 -9.76 2.87 -26.26
N VAL A 16 -8.58 2.58 -25.71
CA VAL A 16 -7.56 1.75 -26.36
C VAL A 16 -8.01 0.29 -26.41
N ARG A 17 -8.08 -0.28 -27.62
CA ARG A 17 -8.43 -1.69 -27.80
C ARG A 17 -7.20 -2.58 -27.63
N LEU A 18 -7.30 -3.54 -26.71
CA LEU A 18 -6.28 -4.54 -26.43
C LEU A 18 -6.81 -5.94 -26.75
N GLY A 19 -5.98 -6.75 -27.42
CA GLY A 19 -6.15 -8.19 -27.55
C GLY A 19 -5.53 -8.92 -26.35
N LEU A 20 -6.08 -10.08 -26.01
CA LEU A 20 -5.53 -10.97 -25.00
C LEU A 20 -5.45 -12.39 -25.58
N ASP A 21 -4.23 -12.89 -25.69
CA ASP A 21 -3.91 -14.25 -26.15
C ASP A 21 -3.06 -14.97 -25.09
N GLY A 22 -2.59 -16.19 -25.38
CA GLY A 22 -1.69 -16.95 -24.51
C GLY A 22 -2.40 -17.83 -23.47
N SER A 23 -1.62 -18.41 -22.55
CA SER A 23 -2.17 -19.24 -21.47
C SER A 23 -2.56 -18.39 -20.26
N PRO A 24 -3.39 -18.89 -19.32
CA PRO A 24 -3.69 -18.19 -18.08
C PRO A 24 -2.44 -17.83 -17.25
N GLU A 25 -1.39 -18.63 -17.30
CA GLU A 25 -0.12 -18.40 -16.58
C GLU A 25 0.81 -17.43 -17.31
N ALA A 26 0.68 -17.30 -18.62
CA ALA A 26 1.52 -16.46 -19.46
C ALA A 26 0.71 -15.76 -20.56
N PRO A 27 -0.25 -14.89 -20.20
CA PRO A 27 -1.04 -14.16 -21.18
C PRO A 27 -0.18 -13.19 -21.99
N VAL A 28 -0.66 -12.81 -23.17
CA VAL A 28 -0.04 -11.82 -24.04
C VAL A 28 -1.02 -10.70 -24.30
N ILE A 29 -0.65 -9.47 -23.94
CA ILE A 29 -1.42 -8.27 -24.23
C ILE A 29 -0.92 -7.68 -25.55
N ARG A 30 -1.82 -7.56 -26.53
CA ARG A 30 -1.52 -6.98 -27.84
C ARG A 30 -2.23 -5.65 -28.01
N LEU A 31 -1.52 -4.62 -28.46
CA LEU A 31 -2.12 -3.36 -28.89
C LEU A 31 -2.77 -3.55 -30.27
N VAL A 32 -4.11 -3.44 -30.38
CA VAL A 32 -4.84 -3.71 -31.63
C VAL A 32 -4.72 -2.56 -32.63
N HIS A 33 -4.71 -1.32 -32.13
CA HIS A 33 -4.58 -0.11 -32.95
C HIS A 33 -3.49 0.80 -32.40
N PRO A 34 -2.76 1.53 -33.26
CA PRO A 34 -1.80 2.53 -32.81
C PRO A 34 -2.46 3.55 -31.88
N ALA A 35 -1.80 3.83 -30.76
CA ALA A 35 -2.17 4.86 -29.80
C ALA A 35 -0.90 5.57 -29.33
N PRO A 36 -0.98 6.82 -28.84
CA PRO A 36 0.16 7.50 -28.24
C PRO A 36 0.83 6.62 -27.18
N PRO A 37 2.18 6.51 -27.13
CA PRO A 37 2.87 5.56 -26.27
C PRO A 37 2.49 5.65 -24.78
N GLN A 38 2.20 6.86 -24.30
CA GLN A 38 1.74 7.10 -22.93
C GLN A 38 0.38 6.44 -22.65
N ILE A 39 -0.59 6.65 -23.54
CA ILE A 39 -1.95 6.13 -23.40
C ILE A 39 -1.95 4.60 -23.60
N ALA A 40 -1.16 4.11 -24.56
CA ALA A 40 -1.00 2.68 -24.80
C ALA A 40 -0.38 1.95 -23.60
N ALA A 41 0.68 2.52 -23.01
CA ALA A 41 1.31 1.95 -21.81
C ALA A 41 0.33 1.91 -20.64
N GLU A 42 -0.43 2.99 -20.41
CA GLU A 42 -1.44 3.04 -19.35
C GLU A 42 -2.53 1.97 -19.53
N ALA A 43 -3.05 1.81 -20.75
CA ALA A 43 -4.03 0.77 -21.05
C ALA A 43 -3.49 -0.65 -20.82
N ILE A 44 -2.24 -0.91 -21.25
CA ILE A 44 -1.56 -2.19 -21.04
C ILE A 44 -1.38 -2.46 -19.54
N LEU A 45 -0.95 -1.48 -18.76
CA LEU A 45 -0.76 -1.61 -17.31
C LEU A 45 -2.10 -1.83 -16.58
N ALA A 46 -3.16 -1.12 -16.96
CA ALA A 46 -4.49 -1.34 -16.42
C ALA A 46 -5.01 -2.76 -16.71
N ARG A 47 -4.77 -3.28 -17.92
CA ARG A 47 -5.11 -4.67 -18.27
C ARG A 47 -4.27 -5.68 -17.49
N ALA A 48 -2.98 -5.42 -17.33
CA ALA A 48 -2.07 -6.26 -16.55
C ALA A 48 -2.45 -6.29 -15.05
N GLU A 49 -2.89 -5.16 -14.50
CA GLU A 49 -3.40 -5.06 -13.13
C GLU A 49 -4.65 -5.92 -12.97
N ALA A 50 -5.63 -5.80 -13.87
CA ALA A 50 -6.85 -6.61 -13.84
C ALA A 50 -6.56 -8.12 -13.88
N LEU A 51 -5.53 -8.54 -14.63
CA LEU A 51 -5.12 -9.96 -14.69
C LEU A 51 -4.46 -10.44 -13.40
N THR A 52 -3.84 -9.56 -12.61
CA THR A 52 -2.97 -9.94 -11.48
C THR A 52 -3.51 -9.52 -10.11
N ALA A 53 -4.64 -8.80 -10.06
CA ALA A 53 -5.27 -8.32 -8.83
C ALA A 53 -5.91 -9.44 -7.99
N GLU A 54 -6.35 -10.51 -8.65
CA GLU A 54 -7.05 -11.64 -8.01
C GLU A 54 -6.47 -13.02 -8.37
N ASP A 55 -5.59 -13.10 -9.38
CA ASP A 55 -5.05 -14.38 -9.87
C ASP A 55 -3.54 -14.48 -9.64
N THR A 56 -3.15 -15.37 -8.73
CA THR A 56 -1.74 -15.65 -8.44
C THR A 56 -1.09 -16.58 -9.45
N ARG A 57 -1.85 -17.15 -10.40
CA ARG A 57 -1.34 -18.07 -11.43
C ARG A 57 -0.68 -17.34 -12.60
N VAL A 58 -1.02 -16.07 -12.84
CA VAL A 58 -0.38 -15.26 -13.89
C VAL A 58 1.09 -15.06 -13.53
N LEU A 59 2.03 -15.76 -14.16
CA LEU A 59 3.45 -15.70 -13.81
C LEU A 59 4.18 -14.55 -14.50
N ARG A 60 3.78 -14.26 -15.74
CA ARG A 60 4.34 -13.22 -16.62
C ARG A 60 3.30 -12.81 -17.64
N ILE A 61 3.46 -11.63 -18.23
CA ILE A 61 2.56 -11.12 -19.26
C ILE A 61 3.43 -10.63 -20.42
N GLY A 62 3.35 -11.30 -21.56
CA GLY A 62 3.99 -10.81 -22.78
C GLY A 62 3.32 -9.54 -23.29
N VAL A 63 4.09 -8.61 -23.84
CA VAL A 63 3.54 -7.38 -24.42
C VAL A 63 3.96 -7.24 -25.87
N GLU A 64 2.97 -7.20 -26.76
CA GLU A 64 3.15 -6.93 -28.17
C GLU A 64 2.70 -5.50 -28.48
N ALA A 65 3.68 -4.58 -28.39
CA ALA A 65 3.49 -3.17 -28.66
C ALA A 65 4.69 -2.59 -29.42
N GLY A 66 4.50 -1.42 -30.03
CA GLY A 66 5.57 -0.71 -30.73
C GLY A 66 6.72 -0.30 -29.78
N PRO A 67 7.93 -0.02 -30.33
CA PRO A 67 9.15 0.20 -29.55
C PRO A 67 9.04 1.37 -28.57
N HIS A 68 8.29 2.42 -28.90
CA HIS A 68 8.10 3.56 -27.99
C HIS A 68 7.24 3.20 -26.77
N THR A 69 6.19 2.37 -26.94
CA THR A 69 5.37 1.89 -25.83
C THR A 69 6.19 0.92 -24.95
N ALA A 70 6.96 0.03 -25.57
CA ALA A 70 7.87 -0.85 -24.85
C ALA A 70 8.90 -0.07 -24.02
N ALA A 71 9.54 0.95 -24.62
CA ALA A 71 10.48 1.83 -23.93
C ALA A 71 9.83 2.55 -22.73
N ARG A 72 8.55 2.94 -22.85
CA ARG A 72 7.81 3.56 -21.75
C ARG A 72 7.55 2.59 -20.60
N LEU A 73 7.14 1.35 -20.90
CA LEU A 73 6.93 0.30 -19.88
C LEU A 73 8.23 -0.03 -19.13
N LEU A 74 9.36 -0.07 -19.84
CA LEU A 74 10.69 -0.24 -19.26
C LEU A 74 11.08 0.95 -18.37
N ALA A 75 10.86 2.18 -18.84
CA ALA A 75 11.18 3.40 -18.08
C ALA A 75 10.37 3.54 -16.78
N LEU A 76 9.15 2.98 -16.75
CA LEU A 76 8.31 2.92 -15.55
C LEU A 76 8.76 1.82 -14.58
N GLY A 77 9.67 0.93 -14.98
CA GLY A 77 10.06 -0.25 -14.19
C GLY A 77 8.97 -1.33 -14.11
N ALA A 78 7.91 -1.23 -14.91
CA ALA A 78 6.79 -2.16 -14.90
C ALA A 78 7.04 -3.41 -15.76
N ALA A 79 8.03 -3.35 -16.67
CA ALA A 79 8.39 -4.43 -17.57
C ALA A 79 9.91 -4.67 -17.58
N ARG A 80 10.31 -5.83 -18.09
CA ARG A 80 11.71 -6.15 -18.41
C ARG A 80 11.85 -6.54 -19.88
N GLN A 81 13.07 -6.41 -20.39
CA GLN A 81 13.42 -6.86 -21.73
C GLN A 81 13.45 -8.39 -21.79
N ILE A 82 12.89 -8.98 -22.84
CA ILE A 82 13.01 -10.40 -23.17
C ILE A 82 13.17 -10.59 -24.68
N GLY A 83 14.35 -11.05 -25.11
CA GLY A 83 14.71 -11.06 -26.53
C GLY A 83 14.54 -9.67 -27.15
N THR A 84 13.74 -9.58 -28.22
CA THR A 84 13.40 -8.32 -28.90
C THR A 84 12.15 -7.63 -28.34
N GLY A 85 11.43 -8.26 -27.41
CA GLY A 85 10.20 -7.75 -26.83
C GLY A 85 10.35 -7.37 -25.35
N VAL A 86 9.21 -7.12 -24.70
CA VAL A 86 9.13 -6.87 -23.26
C VAL A 86 8.05 -7.75 -22.63
N GLU A 87 8.23 -8.06 -21.36
CA GLU A 87 7.22 -8.72 -20.55
C GLU A 87 7.05 -8.00 -19.20
N ILE A 88 5.84 -8.07 -18.68
CA ILE A 88 5.47 -7.58 -17.35
C ILE A 88 5.48 -8.76 -16.40
N LEU A 89 6.24 -8.64 -15.32
CA LEU A 89 6.14 -9.56 -14.18
C LEU A 89 5.21 -8.93 -13.14
N PRO A 90 4.33 -9.70 -12.46
CA PRO A 90 3.47 -9.15 -11.42
C PRO A 90 4.26 -8.38 -10.35
N GLY A 91 5.44 -8.88 -9.94
CA GLY A 91 6.28 -8.18 -8.97
C GLY A 91 6.84 -6.83 -9.46
N LEU A 92 7.05 -6.67 -10.77
CA LEU A 92 7.43 -5.38 -11.37
C LEU A 92 6.22 -4.45 -11.45
N LEU A 93 5.11 -4.97 -11.98
CA LEU A 93 3.87 -4.23 -12.10
C LEU A 93 3.43 -3.66 -10.77
N TRP A 94 3.42 -4.48 -9.71
CA TRP A 94 3.02 -4.18 -8.32
C TRP A 94 4.11 -3.46 -7.49
N GLN A 95 5.17 -2.97 -8.15
CA GLN A 95 6.12 -2.01 -7.56
C GLN A 95 6.27 -0.71 -8.38
N CYS A 96 5.55 -0.57 -9.50
CA CYS A 96 5.51 0.63 -10.34
C CYS A 96 4.76 1.81 -9.66
N ALA A 97 5.39 2.50 -8.71
CA ALA A 97 4.77 3.49 -7.81
C ALA A 97 3.80 4.48 -8.49
N ALA A 98 4.16 4.99 -9.67
CA ALA A 98 3.33 5.91 -10.46
C ALA A 98 1.92 5.39 -10.79
N ARG A 99 1.67 4.08 -10.68
CA ARG A 99 0.36 3.47 -10.89
C ARG A 99 -0.60 3.74 -9.73
N TRP A 100 -0.13 3.71 -8.49
CA TRP A 100 -0.99 3.82 -7.29
C TRP A 100 -0.81 5.12 -6.52
N LEU A 101 0.35 5.78 -6.64
CA LEU A 101 0.60 7.07 -6.00
C LEU A 101 0.20 8.19 -6.97
N PRO A 102 -0.84 9.00 -6.66
CA PRO A 102 -1.25 10.10 -7.55
C PRO A 102 -0.13 11.09 -7.83
N ASP A 103 0.63 11.46 -6.79
CA ASP A 103 1.78 12.35 -6.87
C ASP A 103 3.07 11.57 -6.55
N SER A 104 3.39 10.57 -7.37
CA SER A 104 4.63 9.80 -7.21
C SER A 104 5.86 10.72 -7.29
N ARG A 105 6.65 10.75 -6.22
CA ARG A 105 7.88 11.56 -6.12
C ARG A 105 9.12 10.67 -6.31
N PRO A 106 10.25 11.21 -6.81
CA PRO A 106 11.52 10.51 -6.73
C PRO A 106 11.88 10.24 -5.25
N PRO A 107 12.71 9.20 -4.97
CA PRO A 107 13.17 8.93 -3.61
C PRO A 107 13.83 10.17 -3.00
N PHE A 108 13.42 10.53 -1.77
CA PHE A 108 13.98 11.70 -1.10
C PHE A 108 15.47 11.47 -0.78
N PRO A 109 16.37 12.45 -1.05
CA PRO A 109 17.79 12.29 -0.76
C PRO A 109 18.06 11.89 0.69
N GLU A 110 18.98 10.96 0.90
CA GLU A 110 19.35 10.53 2.25
C GLU A 110 20.32 11.53 2.88
N LEU A 111 19.81 12.34 3.80
CA LEU A 111 20.61 13.15 4.72
C LEU A 111 20.32 12.68 6.14
N VAL A 112 21.37 12.39 6.91
CA VAL A 112 21.19 11.93 8.30
C VAL A 112 20.95 13.12 9.22
N THR A 113 19.93 13.03 10.06
CA THR A 113 19.61 13.97 11.14
C THR A 113 19.50 13.25 12.49
N VAL A 114 19.28 14.01 13.55
CA VAL A 114 19.06 13.51 14.91
C VAL A 114 17.86 14.21 15.54
N THR A 115 16.90 13.42 16.00
CA THR A 115 15.75 13.88 16.80
C THR A 115 15.68 13.01 18.06
N ASP A 116 15.51 13.63 19.23
CA ASP A 116 15.45 12.96 20.54
C ASP A 116 16.57 11.92 20.77
N GLY A 117 17.80 12.27 20.35
CA GLY A 117 18.98 11.42 20.49
C GLY A 117 19.04 10.24 19.51
N ARG A 118 18.10 10.13 18.55
CA ARG A 118 18.05 9.05 17.56
C ARG A 118 18.54 9.54 16.22
N ARG A 119 19.54 8.85 15.65
CA ARG A 119 19.99 9.12 14.28
C ARG A 119 19.01 8.49 13.28
N HIS A 120 18.55 9.22 12.28
CA HIS A 120 17.69 8.69 11.21
C HIS A 120 17.81 9.55 9.93
N PRO A 121 17.34 9.06 8.77
CA PRO A 121 17.22 9.91 7.58
C PRO A 121 16.25 11.08 7.82
N LEU A 122 16.56 12.23 7.25
CA LEU A 122 15.64 13.35 7.13
C LEU A 122 14.41 12.91 6.34
N ARG A 123 13.22 13.14 6.90
CA ARG A 123 11.96 12.73 6.28
C ARG A 123 11.43 13.83 5.36
N PRO A 124 10.85 13.47 4.20
CA PRO A 124 10.19 14.47 3.35
C PRO A 124 8.96 15.05 4.05
N GLY A 125 8.54 16.24 3.63
CA GLY A 125 7.25 16.79 4.03
C GLY A 125 6.08 15.93 3.54
N THR A 126 5.03 15.91 4.35
CA THR A 126 3.76 15.23 4.08
C THR A 126 3.02 15.87 2.91
N LEU A 127 2.48 15.05 2.00
CA LEU A 127 1.64 15.51 0.90
C LEU A 127 0.21 15.75 1.37
N ALA A 128 -0.46 16.75 0.80
CA ALA A 128 -1.89 16.97 1.00
C ALA A 128 -2.72 16.16 -0.01
N GLY A 129 -3.90 15.68 0.41
CA GLY A 129 -4.83 14.96 -0.45
C GLY A 129 -4.59 13.45 -0.52
N THR A 130 -5.04 12.83 -1.61
CA THR A 130 -4.95 11.38 -1.83
C THR A 130 -3.51 10.96 -2.10
N VAL A 131 -2.99 10.04 -1.29
CA VAL A 131 -1.62 9.53 -1.38
C VAL A 131 -1.54 8.14 -2.01
N TYR A 132 -2.66 7.43 -2.08
CA TYR A 132 -2.74 6.08 -2.64
C TYR A 132 -4.14 5.81 -3.19
N THR A 133 -4.21 5.10 -4.32
CA THR A 133 -5.46 4.59 -4.89
C THR A 133 -5.28 3.19 -5.46
N ARG A 134 -6.31 2.35 -5.32
CA ARG A 134 -6.37 1.00 -5.87
C ARG A 134 -7.81 0.58 -6.08
N ASP A 135 -8.13 0.05 -7.26
CA ASP A 135 -9.41 -0.60 -7.48
C ASP A 135 -9.43 -1.98 -6.83
N ILE A 136 -10.52 -2.33 -6.15
CA ILE A 136 -10.71 -3.59 -5.42
C ILE A 136 -11.79 -4.42 -6.10
N PRO A 137 -11.43 -5.34 -7.02
CA PRO A 137 -12.41 -6.02 -7.87
C PRO A 137 -13.46 -6.82 -7.10
N TRP A 138 -13.07 -7.57 -6.07
CA TRP A 138 -14.01 -8.36 -5.26
C TRP A 138 -14.97 -7.53 -4.40
N LEU A 139 -14.71 -6.23 -4.23
CA LEU A 139 -15.67 -5.29 -3.64
C LEU A 139 -16.43 -4.52 -4.71
N GLY A 140 -15.90 -4.39 -5.93
CA GLY A 140 -16.39 -3.47 -6.95
C GLY A 140 -16.26 -2.00 -6.53
N ARG A 141 -15.27 -1.68 -5.69
CA ARG A 141 -15.06 -0.36 -5.09
C ARG A 141 -13.63 0.11 -5.30
N ARG A 142 -13.43 1.42 -5.33
CA ARG A 142 -12.10 2.04 -5.27
C ARG A 142 -11.71 2.28 -3.83
N LEU A 143 -10.53 1.83 -3.43
CA LEU A 143 -9.93 2.14 -2.15
C LEU A 143 -8.90 3.26 -2.32
N SER A 144 -8.93 4.23 -1.42
CA SER A 144 -7.91 5.28 -1.35
C SER A 144 -7.48 5.57 0.09
N PHE A 145 -6.28 6.14 0.23
CA PHE A 145 -5.82 6.76 1.47
C PHE A 145 -5.54 8.22 1.20
N ARG A 146 -6.01 9.10 2.09
CA ARG A 146 -5.78 10.55 1.99
C ARG A 146 -5.38 11.15 3.32
N THR A 147 -4.64 12.26 3.27
CA THR A 147 -4.31 13.03 4.48
C THR A 147 -5.53 13.76 5.04
N MET A 148 -5.46 14.06 6.34
CA MET A 148 -6.54 14.69 7.11
C MET A 148 -6.53 16.21 6.96
N THR A 149 -6.77 16.70 5.75
CA THR A 149 -6.74 18.15 5.44
C THR A 149 -8.12 18.74 5.16
N GLU A 150 -9.17 17.93 5.10
CA GLU A 150 -10.53 18.40 4.76
C GLU A 150 -11.28 18.89 6.00
N THR A 151 -12.16 19.87 5.79
CA THR A 151 -13.05 20.38 6.84
C THR A 151 -13.93 19.25 7.37
N GLY A 152 -13.87 19.00 8.68
CA GLY A 152 -14.65 17.97 9.35
C GLY A 152 -13.91 16.66 9.60
N ASP A 153 -12.72 16.45 9.01
CA ASP A 153 -11.92 15.22 9.23
C ASP A 153 -11.64 14.96 10.72
N VAL A 154 -11.25 16.00 11.45
CA VAL A 154 -10.97 15.89 12.89
C VAL A 154 -12.25 15.64 13.69
N ALA A 155 -13.39 16.18 13.26
CA ALA A 155 -14.67 15.91 13.89
C ALA A 155 -15.11 14.45 13.68
N LEU A 156 -14.88 13.91 12.48
CA LEU A 156 -15.12 12.50 12.16
C LEU A 156 -14.21 11.58 12.98
N PHE A 157 -12.91 11.87 13.01
CA PHE A 157 -11.94 11.19 13.87
C PHE A 157 -12.40 11.21 15.34
N SER A 158 -12.81 12.39 15.84
CA SER A 158 -13.28 12.56 17.20
C SER A 158 -14.53 11.73 17.50
N ALA A 159 -15.46 11.61 16.56
CA ALA A 159 -16.63 10.77 16.70
C ALA A 159 -16.23 9.28 16.79
N TRP A 160 -15.32 8.83 15.93
CA TRP A 160 -14.83 7.45 15.95
C TRP A 160 -14.05 7.12 17.21
N MET A 161 -13.15 7.98 17.69
CA MET A 161 -12.39 7.71 18.92
C MET A 161 -13.26 7.68 20.18
N ASN A 162 -14.44 8.29 20.12
CA ASN A 162 -15.44 8.21 21.19
C ASN A 162 -16.44 7.06 21.04
N ASP A 163 -16.44 6.34 19.92
CA ASP A 163 -17.21 5.09 19.79
C ASP A 163 -16.70 4.07 20.82
N PRO A 164 -17.57 3.48 21.66
CA PRO A 164 -17.14 2.60 22.75
C PRO A 164 -16.24 1.45 22.32
N ARG A 165 -16.48 0.89 21.11
CA ARG A 165 -15.72 -0.25 20.61
C ARG A 165 -14.35 0.17 20.06
N VAL A 166 -14.25 1.33 19.43
CA VAL A 166 -12.95 1.89 19.05
C VAL A 166 -12.16 2.27 20.28
N ALA A 167 -12.79 2.94 21.24
CA ALA A 167 -12.18 3.39 22.49
C ALA A 167 -11.60 2.25 23.33
N GLU A 168 -12.22 1.07 23.32
CA GLU A 168 -11.71 -0.13 24.01
C GLU A 168 -10.28 -0.49 23.57
N VAL A 169 -9.97 -0.31 22.29
CA VAL A 169 -8.68 -0.67 21.70
C VAL A 169 -7.74 0.54 21.61
N TRP A 170 -8.26 1.69 21.16
CA TRP A 170 -7.44 2.85 20.82
C TRP A 170 -7.14 3.76 22.01
N GLN A 171 -8.00 3.78 23.02
CA GLN A 171 -7.82 4.51 24.28
C GLN A 171 -7.59 6.04 24.17
N GLU A 172 -7.89 6.66 23.04
CA GLU A 172 -7.85 8.13 22.85
C GLU A 172 -9.26 8.74 22.94
N ARG A 173 -10.03 8.46 24.00
CA ARG A 173 -11.30 9.20 24.20
C ARG A 173 -10.98 10.62 24.63
N GLY A 174 -11.76 11.58 24.15
CA GLY A 174 -11.52 12.98 24.44
C GLY A 174 -12.52 13.92 23.81
N THR A 175 -12.38 15.19 24.14
CA THR A 175 -13.10 16.31 23.54
C THR A 175 -12.58 16.58 22.12
N LEU A 176 -13.40 17.27 21.32
CA LEU A 176 -12.98 17.68 19.97
C LEU A 176 -11.71 18.55 20.00
N THR A 177 -11.56 19.41 21.00
CA THR A 177 -10.37 20.28 21.15
C THR A 177 -9.11 19.47 21.43
N GLU A 178 -9.18 18.45 22.28
CA GLU A 178 -8.05 17.54 22.53
C GLU A 178 -7.66 16.79 21.25
N HIS A 179 -8.64 16.31 20.49
CA HIS A 179 -8.38 15.65 19.20
C HIS A 179 -7.83 16.60 18.13
N GLN A 180 -8.25 17.86 18.10
CA GLN A 180 -7.66 18.89 17.23
C GLN A 180 -6.18 19.11 17.56
N ALA A 181 -5.84 19.26 18.85
CA ALA A 181 -4.46 19.39 19.28
C ALA A 181 -3.64 18.13 18.96
N TYR A 182 -4.23 16.94 19.14
CA TYR A 182 -3.60 15.66 18.83
C TYR A 182 -3.24 15.53 17.34
N ILE A 183 -4.22 15.73 16.43
CA ILE A 183 -3.98 15.64 14.99
C ILE A 183 -3.01 16.72 14.52
N ALA A 184 -3.12 17.95 15.03
CA ALA A 184 -2.19 19.03 14.67
C ALA A 184 -0.74 18.69 15.04
N ARG A 185 -0.52 18.05 16.21
CA ARG A 185 0.80 17.58 16.61
C ARG A 185 1.34 16.49 15.67
N LEU A 186 0.50 15.54 15.27
CA LEU A 186 0.91 14.49 14.32
C LEU A 186 1.22 15.07 12.93
N GLN A 187 0.47 16.06 12.46
CA GLN A 187 0.71 16.71 11.18
C GLN A 187 1.97 17.58 11.17
N ALA A 188 2.38 18.09 12.33
CA ALA A 188 3.63 18.84 12.50
C ALA A 188 4.86 17.93 12.66
N ASP A 189 4.68 16.63 12.91
CA ASP A 189 5.75 15.66 13.12
C ASP A 189 6.08 14.91 11.81
N PRO A 190 7.27 15.13 11.21
CA PRO A 190 7.69 14.42 10.01
C PRO A 190 7.85 12.90 10.20
N ALA A 191 7.90 12.43 11.46
CA ALA A 191 7.98 11.01 11.78
C ALA A 191 6.62 10.30 11.67
N SER A 192 5.52 11.06 11.53
CA SER A 192 4.14 10.59 11.62
C SER A 192 3.31 11.02 10.41
N LEU A 193 2.34 10.19 10.01
CA LEU A 193 1.42 10.47 8.91
C LEU A 193 0.01 9.97 9.23
N PRO A 194 -0.89 10.87 9.70
CA PRO A 194 -2.29 10.55 9.91
C PRO A 194 -3.07 10.55 8.59
N LEU A 195 -3.82 9.49 8.34
CA LEU A 195 -4.59 9.25 7.12
C LEU A 195 -6.02 8.82 7.43
N LEU A 196 -6.91 9.11 6.49
CA LEU A 196 -8.20 8.47 6.36
C LEU A 196 -8.14 7.45 5.22
N GLY A 197 -8.65 6.24 5.47
CA GLY A 197 -8.96 5.29 4.41
C GLY A 197 -10.38 5.50 3.92
N CYS A 198 -10.55 5.49 2.60
CA CYS A 198 -11.81 5.75 1.92
C CYS A 198 -12.19 4.59 0.98
N LEU A 199 -13.49 4.37 0.80
CA LEU A 199 -14.07 3.52 -0.24
C LEU A 199 -15.02 4.35 -1.09
N ASP A 200 -14.72 4.50 -2.38
CA ASP A 200 -15.35 5.49 -3.28
C ASP A 200 -15.48 6.85 -2.58
N ASP A 201 -14.34 7.37 -2.10
CA ASP A 201 -14.18 8.66 -1.43
C ASP A 201 -14.88 8.81 -0.06
N ALA A 202 -15.71 7.85 0.35
CA ALA A 202 -16.32 7.84 1.68
C ALA A 202 -15.32 7.30 2.73
N PRO A 203 -14.95 8.09 3.77
CA PRO A 203 -14.01 7.68 4.80
C PRO A 203 -14.60 6.59 5.70
N PHE A 204 -13.84 5.52 5.95
CA PHE A 204 -14.26 4.38 6.78
C PHE A 204 -13.36 4.11 8.00
N GLY A 205 -12.12 4.59 7.99
CA GLY A 205 -11.16 4.32 9.06
C GLY A 205 -10.02 5.32 9.13
N TYR A 206 -9.45 5.45 10.32
CA TYR A 206 -8.27 6.23 10.61
C TYR A 206 -7.03 5.34 10.64
N PHE A 207 -5.95 5.82 10.05
CA PHE A 207 -4.66 5.16 10.01
C PHE A 207 -3.57 6.12 10.43
N GLU A 208 -2.65 5.68 11.27
CA GLU A 208 -1.49 6.46 11.68
C GLU A 208 -0.23 5.69 11.28
N LEU A 209 0.47 6.22 10.28
CA LEU A 209 1.72 5.64 9.81
C LEU A 209 2.90 6.32 10.49
N TYR A 210 3.94 5.56 10.77
CA TYR A 210 5.12 6.09 11.45
C TYR A 210 6.41 5.48 10.92
N TRP A 211 7.52 6.20 11.12
CA TRP A 211 8.85 5.65 10.97
C TRP A 211 9.26 4.92 12.24
N ALA A 212 9.51 3.62 12.14
CA ALA A 212 9.71 2.78 13.31
C ALA A 212 10.92 3.22 14.14
N ARG A 213 12.00 3.66 13.48
CA ARG A 213 13.24 4.13 14.14
C ARG A 213 13.03 5.36 15.03
N GLU A 214 12.18 6.29 14.59
CA GLU A 214 11.79 7.48 15.36
C GLU A 214 10.75 7.16 16.45
N SER A 215 9.94 6.12 16.26
CA SER A 215 8.86 5.76 17.18
C SER A 215 9.31 5.08 18.48
N ARG A 216 8.37 4.87 19.40
CA ARG A 216 8.55 4.11 20.65
C ARG A 216 9.06 2.68 20.45
N VAL A 217 8.78 2.04 19.31
CA VAL A 217 9.23 0.66 19.03
C VAL A 217 10.69 0.60 18.56
N GLY A 218 11.22 1.71 18.02
CA GLY A 218 12.56 1.79 17.44
C GLY A 218 13.71 1.24 18.31
N PRO A 219 13.74 1.49 19.64
CA PRO A 219 14.81 0.98 20.51
C PRO A 219 14.62 -0.48 20.92
N LEU A 220 13.49 -1.10 20.59
CA LEU A 220 13.09 -2.41 21.11
C LEU A 220 13.42 -3.55 20.15
N TYR A 221 13.98 -3.22 18.97
CA TYR A 221 14.54 -4.15 18.01
C TYR A 221 15.59 -3.43 17.14
N GLU A 222 16.27 -4.17 16.25
CA GLU A 222 17.19 -3.58 15.28
C GLU A 222 16.40 -2.87 14.15
N ALA A 223 15.91 -1.67 14.45
CA ALA A 223 15.11 -0.86 13.53
C ALA A 223 15.94 -0.31 12.36
N GLY A 224 15.54 -0.67 11.15
CA GLY A 224 16.13 -0.14 9.93
C GLY A 224 15.83 1.36 9.74
N PRO A 225 16.64 2.08 8.95
CA PRO A 225 16.46 3.51 8.70
C PRO A 225 15.16 3.85 7.97
N TYR A 226 14.54 2.88 7.30
CA TYR A 226 13.29 3.04 6.55
C TYR A 226 12.21 2.06 7.00
N ASP A 227 12.36 1.44 8.17
CA ASP A 227 11.29 0.61 8.71
C ASP A 227 10.06 1.47 9.00
N ARG A 228 8.90 0.99 8.59
CA ARG A 228 7.62 1.67 8.77
C ARG A 228 6.72 0.88 9.70
N GLY A 229 5.81 1.54 10.37
CA GLY A 229 4.72 0.86 11.06
C GLY A 229 3.40 1.61 10.90
N TRP A 230 2.36 1.02 11.47
CA TRP A 230 1.01 1.56 11.38
C TRP A 230 0.20 1.26 12.63
N HIS A 231 -0.73 2.15 12.90
CA HIS A 231 -1.88 1.90 13.76
C HIS A 231 -3.16 2.13 12.95
N VAL A 232 -4.25 1.44 13.33
CA VAL A 232 -5.54 1.52 12.62
C VAL A 232 -6.72 1.53 13.59
N ALA A 233 -7.71 2.38 13.30
CA ALA A 233 -9.02 2.37 13.90
C ALA A 233 -10.09 2.36 12.79
N ILE A 234 -10.90 1.29 12.72
CA ILE A 234 -12.01 1.22 11.75
C ILE A 234 -13.25 1.83 12.39
N GLY A 235 -13.57 3.05 11.97
CA GLY A 235 -14.68 3.83 12.51
C GLY A 235 -16.04 3.40 11.98
N ASP A 236 -16.14 3.13 10.68
CA ASP A 236 -17.39 2.64 10.08
C ASP A 236 -17.60 1.14 10.40
N ALA A 237 -18.68 0.85 11.12
CA ALA A 237 -19.04 -0.51 11.50
C ALA A 237 -19.42 -1.40 10.31
N ALA A 238 -19.93 -0.82 9.22
CA ALA A 238 -20.30 -1.54 8.00
C ALA A 238 -19.06 -2.05 7.23
N ILE A 239 -17.92 -1.38 7.40
CA ILE A 239 -16.67 -1.68 6.68
C ILE A 239 -15.77 -2.57 7.54
N ARG A 240 -16.34 -3.70 7.98
CA ARG A 240 -15.66 -4.67 8.86
C ARG A 240 -15.82 -6.09 8.36
N GLY A 241 -14.88 -6.95 8.76
CA GLY A 241 -14.86 -8.36 8.37
C GLY A 241 -13.88 -8.66 7.23
N ARG A 242 -13.86 -9.92 6.82
CA ARG A 242 -12.82 -10.48 5.95
C ARG A 242 -12.68 -9.78 4.61
N PRO A 243 -13.76 -9.46 3.85
CA PRO A 243 -13.63 -8.83 2.53
C PRO A 243 -12.99 -7.44 2.57
N TYR A 244 -13.30 -6.65 3.61
CA TYR A 244 -12.73 -5.32 3.80
C TYR A 244 -11.31 -5.40 4.36
N LEU A 245 -11.04 -6.30 5.32
CA LEU A 245 -9.70 -6.53 5.84
C LEU A 245 -8.73 -6.94 4.71
N SER A 246 -9.14 -7.85 3.82
CA SER A 246 -8.33 -8.25 2.66
C SER A 246 -8.18 -7.14 1.61
N ALA A 247 -9.01 -6.10 1.67
CA ALA A 247 -8.89 -4.92 0.83
C ALA A 247 -7.91 -3.90 1.42
N TRP A 248 -8.18 -3.39 2.63
CA TRP A 248 -7.42 -2.26 3.15
C TRP A 248 -6.03 -2.65 3.66
N LEU A 249 -5.87 -3.81 4.30
CA LEU A 249 -4.58 -4.15 4.93
C LEU A 249 -3.48 -4.35 3.89
N PRO A 250 -3.63 -5.20 2.86
CA PRO A 250 -2.61 -5.31 1.82
C PRO A 250 -2.37 -4.01 1.07
N SER A 251 -3.40 -3.18 0.89
CA SER A 251 -3.29 -1.90 0.20
C SER A 251 -2.50 -0.88 1.02
N LEU A 252 -2.67 -0.86 2.34
CA LEU A 252 -1.86 -0.02 3.25
C LEU A 252 -0.40 -0.47 3.25
N MET A 253 -0.15 -1.78 3.28
CA MET A 253 1.21 -2.33 3.24
C MET A 253 1.87 -2.01 1.90
N HIS A 254 1.11 -2.13 0.81
CA HIS A 254 1.55 -1.74 -0.51
C HIS A 254 1.94 -0.26 -0.54
N TYR A 255 1.08 0.63 -0.04
CA TYR A 255 1.38 2.06 0.07
C TYR A 255 2.70 2.31 0.82
N LEU A 256 2.89 1.69 2.00
CA LEU A 256 4.11 1.84 2.79
C LEU A 256 5.39 1.41 2.06
N PHE A 257 5.32 0.38 1.20
CA PHE A 257 6.45 -0.03 0.36
C PHE A 257 6.67 0.89 -0.85
N LEU A 258 5.64 1.54 -1.36
CA LEU A 258 5.78 2.42 -2.54
C LEU A 258 6.18 3.84 -2.18
N ASP A 259 5.61 4.39 -1.10
CA ASP A 259 5.85 5.76 -0.63
C ASP A 259 7.33 6.02 -0.35
N GLU A 260 8.00 5.01 0.21
CA GLU A 260 9.45 4.98 0.36
C GLU A 260 10.01 3.67 -0.19
N PRO A 261 10.64 3.66 -1.38
CA PRO A 261 11.15 2.45 -2.02
C PRO A 261 12.29 1.78 -1.24
N ARG A 262 12.95 2.47 -0.30
CA ARG A 262 13.96 1.87 0.58
C ARG A 262 13.35 1.10 1.77
N THR A 263 12.05 1.21 2.03
CA THR A 263 11.35 0.42 3.06
C THR A 263 11.45 -1.07 2.73
N GLN A 264 12.15 -1.85 3.56
CA GLN A 264 12.27 -3.31 3.41
C GLN A 264 11.41 -4.08 4.41
N ARG A 265 10.98 -3.42 5.49
CA ARG A 265 10.24 -4.04 6.59
C ARG A 265 9.15 -3.10 7.08
N ILE A 266 7.98 -3.70 7.30
CA ILE A 266 6.85 -3.05 7.96
C ILE A 266 6.59 -3.78 9.27
N VAL A 267 6.50 -3.05 10.39
CA VAL A 267 6.36 -3.59 11.74
C VAL A 267 5.06 -3.14 12.40
N GLY A 268 4.51 -3.98 13.27
CA GLY A 268 3.33 -3.67 14.07
C GLY A 268 3.49 -4.19 15.50
N GLU A 269 2.75 -3.60 16.43
CA GLU A 269 2.82 -3.94 17.86
C GLU A 269 1.43 -4.24 18.48
N PRO A 270 0.65 -5.20 17.91
CA PRO A 270 -0.61 -5.63 18.51
C PRO A 270 -0.42 -6.18 19.92
N ARG A 271 -1.48 -6.16 20.74
CA ARG A 271 -1.45 -6.80 22.05
C ARG A 271 -1.23 -8.31 21.90
N ALA A 272 -0.33 -8.87 22.70
CA ALA A 272 0.02 -10.29 22.63
C ALA A 272 -1.14 -11.22 23.05
N ASP A 273 -2.07 -10.72 23.87
CA ASP A 273 -3.29 -11.43 24.29
C ASP A 273 -4.42 -11.38 23.25
N HIS A 274 -4.31 -10.55 22.20
CA HIS A 274 -5.32 -10.44 21.16
C HIS A 274 -5.16 -11.52 20.07
N ALA A 275 -5.43 -12.78 20.42
CA ALA A 275 -5.20 -13.93 19.55
C ALA A 275 -5.83 -13.82 18.15
N GLN A 276 -7.02 -13.25 18.02
CA GLN A 276 -7.67 -13.03 16.72
C GLN A 276 -6.89 -12.05 15.83
N GLN A 277 -6.40 -10.94 16.39
CA GLN A 277 -5.61 -9.96 15.64
C GLN A 277 -4.29 -10.57 15.18
N ILE A 278 -3.62 -11.34 16.05
CA ILE A 278 -2.39 -12.06 15.70
C ILE A 278 -2.62 -13.05 14.56
N ARG A 279 -3.68 -13.88 14.64
CA ARG A 279 -4.04 -14.81 13.56
C ARG A 279 -4.31 -14.09 12.23
N ASN A 280 -5.00 -12.95 12.27
CA ASN A 280 -5.28 -12.16 11.07
C ASN A 280 -4.00 -11.60 10.44
N LEU A 281 -3.06 -11.12 11.27
CA LEU A 281 -1.76 -10.63 10.81
C LEU A 281 -0.91 -11.76 10.23
N HIS A 282 -0.85 -12.93 10.89
CA HIS A 282 -0.17 -14.11 10.35
C HIS A 282 -0.78 -14.55 9.02
N GLY A 283 -2.11 -14.61 8.93
CA GLY A 283 -2.84 -14.89 7.68
C GLY A 283 -2.73 -13.79 6.62
N SER A 284 -2.08 -12.67 6.93
CA SER A 284 -1.73 -11.58 6.01
C SER A 284 -0.22 -11.51 5.73
N GLY A 285 0.55 -12.53 6.14
CA GLY A 285 1.98 -12.69 5.88
C GLY A 285 2.92 -12.09 6.93
N PHE A 286 2.40 -11.57 8.05
CA PHE A 286 3.26 -11.10 9.13
C PHE A 286 3.81 -12.27 9.95
N ALA A 287 5.07 -12.16 10.36
CA ALA A 287 5.67 -13.04 11.36
C ALA A 287 5.80 -12.32 12.70
N THR A 288 5.53 -13.00 13.82
CA THR A 288 5.90 -12.51 15.14
C THR A 288 7.40 -12.70 15.34
N ILE A 289 8.14 -11.61 15.55
CA ILE A 289 9.61 -11.62 15.67
C ILE A 289 10.09 -11.41 17.10
N ALA A 290 9.25 -10.84 17.98
CA ALA A 290 9.54 -10.69 19.40
C ALA A 290 8.25 -10.51 20.21
N THR A 291 8.36 -10.62 21.54
CA THR A 291 7.35 -10.15 22.49
C THR A 291 8.00 -9.07 23.37
N ILE A 292 7.32 -7.93 23.52
CA ILE A 292 7.87 -6.73 24.14
C ILE A 292 6.91 -6.24 25.21
N ASP A 293 7.43 -5.90 26.39
CA ASP A 293 6.66 -5.32 27.48
C ASP A 293 6.75 -3.79 27.43
N PHE A 294 5.62 -3.14 27.14
CA PHE A 294 5.42 -1.70 27.33
C PHE A 294 4.77 -1.45 28.69
N PRO A 295 4.90 -0.23 29.27
CA PRO A 295 4.28 0.09 30.56
C PRO A 295 2.77 -0.18 30.63
N HIS A 296 2.07 -0.11 29.50
CA HIS A 296 0.61 -0.23 29.39
C HIS A 296 0.14 -1.53 28.69
N LYS A 297 1.04 -2.33 28.10
CA LYS A 297 0.68 -3.59 27.41
C LYS A 297 1.89 -4.52 27.18
N ARG A 298 1.62 -5.82 27.09
CA ARG A 298 2.52 -6.79 26.45
C ARG A 298 2.16 -6.88 24.96
N ALA A 299 3.10 -6.56 24.08
CA ALA A 299 2.92 -6.52 22.64
C ALA A 299 3.64 -7.68 21.95
N ALA A 300 3.04 -8.23 20.90
CA ALA A 300 3.73 -9.11 19.97
C ALA A 300 4.28 -8.24 18.83
N LEU A 301 5.60 -8.08 18.74
CA LEU A 301 6.20 -7.37 17.60
C LEU A 301 6.07 -8.25 16.37
N VAL A 302 5.32 -7.78 15.39
CA VAL A 302 5.14 -8.45 14.10
C VAL A 302 5.90 -7.71 13.00
N SER A 303 6.31 -8.45 11.97
CA SER A 303 7.06 -7.92 10.84
C SER A 303 6.61 -8.56 9.53
N LEU A 304 6.52 -7.75 8.48
CA LEU A 304 6.34 -8.16 7.09
C LEU A 304 7.49 -7.59 6.25
N SER A 305 8.20 -8.45 5.53
CA SER A 305 9.23 -8.01 4.58
C SER A 305 8.65 -7.70 3.21
N ARG A 306 9.28 -6.75 2.49
CA ARG A 306 8.95 -6.46 1.09
C ARG A 306 9.03 -7.71 0.23
N GLU A 307 10.10 -8.49 0.40
CA GLU A 307 10.29 -9.74 -0.35
C GLU A 307 9.11 -10.69 -0.17
N HIS A 308 8.67 -10.93 1.07
CA HIS A 308 7.52 -11.79 1.34
C HIS A 308 6.24 -11.23 0.69
N PHE A 309 5.98 -9.93 0.87
CA PHE A 309 4.83 -9.26 0.27
C PHE A 309 4.77 -9.42 -1.25
N VAL A 310 5.91 -9.27 -1.92
CA VAL A 310 6.02 -9.32 -3.39
C VAL A 310 6.03 -10.75 -3.93
N ARG A 311 6.88 -11.62 -3.38
CA ARG A 311 7.01 -13.02 -3.81
C ARG A 311 5.68 -13.75 -3.67
N ASP A 312 5.04 -13.59 -2.52
CA ASP A 312 3.80 -14.29 -2.20
C ASP A 312 2.57 -13.46 -2.57
N ARG A 313 2.74 -12.38 -3.35
CA ARG A 313 1.69 -11.51 -3.92
C ARG A 313 0.57 -11.24 -2.91
N LEU A 314 0.95 -10.75 -1.74
CA LEU A 314 0.03 -10.60 -0.62
C LEU A 314 -1.04 -9.52 -0.84
N TRP A 315 -0.96 -8.80 -1.97
CA TRP A 315 -2.04 -7.95 -2.48
C TRP A 315 -3.27 -8.75 -2.95
N VAL A 316 -3.13 -10.03 -3.31
CA VAL A 316 -4.25 -10.90 -3.71
C VAL A 316 -4.94 -11.48 -2.46
N PRO A 317 -6.28 -11.43 -2.35
CA PRO A 317 -6.99 -12.04 -1.23
C PRO A 317 -6.68 -13.53 -1.06
N GLY A 318 -6.39 -13.95 0.17
CA GLY A 318 -6.09 -15.36 0.47
C GLY A 318 -4.70 -15.83 0.02
N ALA A 319 -3.85 -14.95 -0.47
CA ALA A 319 -2.51 -15.29 -0.93
C ALA A 319 -1.60 -15.90 0.16
N ALA A 320 -1.78 -15.51 1.42
CA ALA A 320 -1.00 -15.96 2.57
C ALA A 320 -1.55 -17.24 3.25
N VAL A 321 -2.51 -17.95 2.65
CA VAL A 321 -3.04 -19.21 3.24
C VAL A 321 -1.92 -20.26 3.27
N ALA A 322 -1.80 -20.99 4.38
CA ALA A 322 -0.71 -21.93 4.67
C ALA A 322 -0.52 -23.05 3.63
N ASP A 323 -1.57 -23.39 2.87
CA ASP A 323 -1.54 -24.38 1.79
C ASP A 323 -1.13 -23.79 0.42
N ALA A 324 -0.77 -22.50 0.36
CA ALA A 324 -0.21 -21.92 -0.85
C ALA A 324 1.14 -22.58 -1.13
N ALA A 325 1.22 -23.37 -2.21
CA ALA A 325 2.48 -23.92 -2.68
C ALA A 325 3.53 -22.80 -2.80
N PRO A 326 4.79 -23.03 -2.38
CA PRO A 326 5.84 -22.03 -2.49
C PRO A 326 5.87 -21.49 -3.92
N ARG A 327 5.69 -20.18 -4.06
CA ARG A 327 5.54 -19.59 -5.37
C ARG A 327 6.91 -19.58 -6.06
N PRO A 328 6.96 -19.86 -7.38
CA PRO A 328 8.20 -19.76 -8.13
C PRO A 328 8.82 -18.38 -7.92
N PRO A 329 10.15 -18.25 -8.02
CA PRO A 329 10.83 -16.98 -7.83
C PRO A 329 10.15 -15.89 -8.67
N ALA A 330 10.08 -14.68 -8.11
CA ALA A 330 9.41 -13.54 -8.77
C ALA A 330 9.94 -13.25 -10.19
N VAL A 331 11.16 -13.74 -10.47
CA VAL A 331 11.78 -13.81 -11.78
C VAL A 331 11.98 -15.29 -12.15
N PRO A 332 11.31 -15.81 -13.20
CA PRO A 332 11.64 -17.12 -13.76
C PRO A 332 13.10 -17.17 -14.20
N ALA A 333 13.78 -18.31 -13.99
CA ALA A 333 15.10 -18.54 -14.54
C ALA A 333 15.06 -18.39 -16.08
N ALA A 334 16.11 -17.80 -16.64
CA ALA A 334 16.23 -17.51 -18.07
C ALA A 334 16.23 -18.77 -18.94
#